data_AF-A0A8T4HDU5-F1
#
_entry.id   AF-A0A8T4HDU5-F1
#
_cell.length_a   1.000
_cell.length_b   1.000
_cell.length_c   1.000
_cell.angle_alpha   90.00
_cell.angle_beta   90.00
_cell.angle_gamma   90.00
#
_symmetry.space_group_name_H-M   'P 1'
#
loop_
_entity.id
_entity.type
_entity.pdbx_description
1 polymer ?
#
loop_
_entity_poly.entity_id
_entity_poly.type
_entity_poly.pdbx_seq_one_letter_code
_entity_poly.pdbx_strand_id
1 'polypeptide(L)'
;MQSFIIQAEWTDSQKVRAEVLFERYPDLKRAYNLSIELSNIFENSPDKLYGMTRLAKWHEKVRLCGFQSFNTISRTIQLHYKTILNYFDNRSTNASAESFNAKIKSFRAKLRGVRNIDFFLFRLAKLYA
;
A
#
# COMPACT_ATOMS: atom_id res chain seq x y z
N MET A 1 -0.65 -1.48 5.68
CA MET A 1 -0.96 -1.98 4.32
C MET A 1 -1.75 -3.27 4.50
N GLN A 2 -3.05 -3.28 4.19
CA GLN A 2 -3.81 -4.54 4.18
C GLN A 2 -3.20 -5.42 3.10
N SER A 3 -2.59 -6.54 3.50
CA SER A 3 -2.07 -7.53 2.56
C SER A 3 -3.23 -8.05 1.74
N PHE A 4 -3.19 -7.81 0.42
CA PHE A 4 -4.00 -8.62 -0.49
C PHE A 4 -3.56 -10.07 -0.27
N ILE A 5 -4.50 -10.94 0.12
CA ILE A 5 -4.18 -12.33 0.44
C ILE A 5 -3.45 -12.95 -0.76
N ILE A 6 -2.20 -13.33 -0.50
CA ILE A 6 -1.31 -13.88 -1.51
C ILE A 6 -1.84 -15.28 -1.86
N GLN A 7 -1.71 -15.73 -3.11
CA GLN A 7 -2.20 -17.06 -3.52
C GLN A 7 -1.72 -18.20 -2.62
N ALA A 8 -0.54 -18.05 -2.00
CA ALA A 8 0.03 -18.99 -1.05
C ALA A 8 -0.79 -19.16 0.24
N GLU A 9 -1.60 -18.16 0.60
CA GLU A 9 -2.44 -18.15 1.82
C GLU A 9 -3.90 -18.55 1.53
N TRP A 10 -4.23 -18.92 0.29
CA TRP A 10 -5.59 -19.29 -0.07
C TRP A 10 -5.97 -20.66 0.49
N THR A 11 -7.15 -20.73 1.10
CA THR A 11 -7.80 -22.01 1.39
C THR A 11 -8.18 -22.70 0.09
N ASP A 12 -8.39 -24.01 0.12
CA ASP A 12 -8.71 -24.76 -1.10
C ASP A 12 -10.03 -24.30 -1.74
N SER A 13 -11.01 -23.88 -0.91
CA SER A 13 -12.24 -23.24 -1.41
C SER A 13 -11.97 -21.92 -2.12
N GLN A 14 -11.04 -21.09 -1.62
CA GLN A 14 -10.65 -19.83 -2.28
C GLN A 14 -9.94 -20.08 -3.60
N LYS A 15 -9.07 -21.09 -3.68
CA LYS A 15 -8.39 -21.49 -4.94
C LYS A 15 -9.40 -21.87 -6.02
N VAL A 16 -10.32 -22.78 -5.70
CA VAL A 16 -11.37 -23.23 -6.65
C VAL A 16 -12.23 -22.05 -7.12
N ARG A 17 -12.64 -21.16 -6.20
CA ARG A 17 -13.43 -19.97 -6.56
C ARG A 17 -12.64 -19.00 -7.44
N ALA A 18 -11.36 -18.80 -7.15
CA ALA A 18 -10.51 -17.93 -7.93
C ALA A 18 -10.24 -18.48 -9.33
N GLU A 19 -10.08 -19.79 -9.48
CA GLU A 19 -9.96 -20.45 -10.79
C GLU A 19 -11.17 -20.15 -11.67
N VAL A 20 -12.38 -20.45 -11.18
CA VAL A 20 -13.63 -20.18 -11.90
C VAL A 20 -13.79 -18.69 -12.22
N LEU A 21 -13.46 -17.81 -11.26
CA LEU A 21 -13.55 -16.37 -11.43
C LEU A 21 -12.59 -15.87 -12.51
N PHE A 22 -11.34 -16.32 -12.48
CA PHE A 22 -10.30 -15.86 -13.40
C PHE A 22 -10.41 -16.47 -14.80
N GLU A 23 -11.00 -17.65 -14.92
CA GLU A 23 -11.39 -18.22 -16.21
C GLU A 23 -12.49 -17.35 -16.85
N ARG A 24 -13.52 -16.98 -16.08
CA ARG A 24 -14.64 -16.19 -16.59
C ARG A 24 -14.30 -14.71 -16.81
N TYR A 25 -13.37 -14.16 -16.01
CA TYR A 25 -12.97 -12.75 -16.05
C TYR A 25 -11.43 -12.62 -16.13
N PRO A 26 -10.83 -12.85 -17.31
CA PRO A 26 -9.37 -12.81 -17.48
C PRO A 26 -8.77 -11.44 -17.14
N ASP A 27 -9.51 -10.36 -17.36
CA ASP A 27 -9.09 -8.99 -17.04
C ASP A 27 -8.89 -8.78 -15.55
N LEU A 28 -9.76 -9.39 -14.74
CA LEU A 28 -9.64 -9.37 -13.29
C LEU A 28 -8.39 -10.14 -12.83
N LYS A 29 -8.06 -11.25 -13.50
CA LYS A 29 -6.81 -11.99 -13.26
C LYS A 29 -5.58 -11.12 -13.57
N ARG A 30 -5.60 -10.40 -14.70
CA ARG A 30 -4.51 -9.49 -15.08
C ARG A 30 -4.34 -8.36 -14.05
N ALA A 31 -5.43 -7.72 -13.65
CA ALA A 31 -5.44 -6.69 -12.62
C ALA A 31 -4.93 -7.23 -11.27
N TYR A 32 -5.40 -8.40 -10.84
CA TYR A 32 -4.94 -9.07 -9.62
C TYR A 32 -3.43 -9.32 -9.65
N ASN A 33 -2.92 -9.87 -10.76
CA ASN A 33 -1.49 -10.15 -10.93
C ASN A 33 -0.64 -8.87 -10.86
N LEU A 34 -1.09 -7.77 -11.47
CA LEU A 34 -0.38 -6.48 -11.39
C LEU A 34 -0.30 -5.95 -9.96
N SER A 35 -1.37 -6.11 -9.17
CA SER A 35 -1.38 -5.73 -7.75
C SER A 35 -0.41 -6.58 -6.93
N ILE A 36 -0.43 -7.90 -7.10
CA ILE A 36 0.48 -8.82 -6.40
C ILE A 36 1.94 -8.56 -6.79
N GLU A 37 2.22 -8.30 -8.07
CA GLU A 37 3.55 -7.97 -8.53
C GLU A 37 4.07 -6.69 -7.86
N LEU A 38 3.22 -5.65 -7.74
CA LEU A 38 3.59 -4.43 -7.04
C LEU A 38 3.94 -4.68 -5.57
N SER A 39 3.11 -5.44 -4.84
CA SER A 39 3.39 -5.82 -3.44
C SER A 39 4.71 -6.57 -3.32
N ASN A 40 4.96 -7.54 -4.20
CA ASN A 40 6.18 -8.32 -4.21
C ASN A 40 7.44 -7.45 -4.47
N ILE A 41 7.31 -6.37 -5.25
CA ILE A 41 8.40 -5.41 -5.44
C ILE A 41 8.77 -4.75 -4.11
N PHE A 42 7.80 -4.30 -3.33
CA PHE A 42 8.08 -3.68 -2.03
C PHE A 42 8.60 -4.68 -1.00
N GLU A 43 8.05 -5.89 -0.95
CA GLU A 43 8.43 -6.89 0.07
C GLU A 43 9.80 -7.52 -0.19
N ASN A 44 10.09 -7.86 -1.45
CA ASN A 44 11.21 -8.74 -1.81
C ASN A 44 12.37 -8.04 -2.51
N SER A 45 12.35 -6.71 -2.68
CA SER A 45 13.51 -6.00 -3.25
C SER A 45 14.55 -5.71 -2.17
N PRO A 46 15.81 -6.18 -2.31
CA PRO A 46 16.81 -6.05 -1.26
C PRO A 46 17.23 -4.61 -1.01
N ASP A 47 17.36 -3.82 -2.08
CA ASP A 47 17.82 -2.44 -2.01
C ASP A 47 17.10 -1.54 -3.05
N LYS A 48 17.47 -0.26 -3.01
CA LYS A 48 16.92 0.80 -3.88
C LYS A 48 17.13 0.55 -5.37
N LEU A 49 18.27 -0.01 -5.77
CA LEU A 49 18.60 -0.26 -7.17
C LEU A 49 17.73 -1.40 -7.74
N TYR A 50 17.58 -2.48 -6.98
CA TYR A 50 16.67 -3.56 -7.34
C TYR A 50 15.21 -3.11 -7.34
N GLY A 51 14.79 -2.36 -6.31
CA GLY A 51 13.43 -1.80 -6.23
C GLY A 51 13.12 -0.90 -7.44
N MET A 52 14.04 0.00 -7.80
CA MET A 52 13.93 0.84 -8.99
C MET A 52 13.80 0.04 -10.27
N THR A 53 14.65 -0.97 -10.46
CA THR A 53 14.66 -1.78 -11.68
C THR A 53 13.35 -2.56 -11.83
N ARG A 54 12.84 -3.13 -10.73
CA ARG A 54 11.57 -3.88 -10.76
C ARG A 54 10.36 -2.98 -10.93
N LEU A 55 10.33 -1.79 -10.30
CA LEU A 55 9.28 -0.79 -10.54
C LEU A 55 9.25 -0.32 -12.00
N ALA A 56 10.40 -0.12 -12.63
CA ALA A 56 10.47 0.23 -14.05
C ALA A 56 9.86 -0.86 -14.95
N LYS A 57 10.17 -2.13 -14.68
CA LYS A 57 9.56 -3.28 -15.39
C LYS A 57 8.06 -3.37 -15.17
N TRP A 58 7.60 -3.15 -13.94
CA TRP A 58 6.19 -3.15 -13.60
C TRP A 58 5.44 -2.03 -14.31
N HIS A 59 6.02 -0.84 -14.40
CA HIS A 59 5.43 0.28 -15.15
C HIS A 59 5.22 -0.08 -16.62
N GLU A 60 6.22 -0.66 -17.28
CA GLU A 60 6.07 -1.07 -18.67
C GLU A 60 4.94 -2.10 -18.85
N LYS A 61 4.81 -3.06 -17.92
CA LYS A 61 3.68 -4.00 -17.92
C LYS A 61 2.34 -3.31 -17.75
N VAL A 62 2.23 -2.36 -16.82
CA VAL A 62 1.00 -1.57 -16.60
C VAL A 62 0.61 -0.82 -17.87
N ARG A 63 1.59 -0.18 -18.54
CA ARG A 63 1.40 0.53 -19.80
C ARG A 63 0.85 -0.39 -20.88
N LEU A 64 1.41 -1.60 -21.00
CA LEU A 64 0.97 -2.61 -21.99
C LEU A 64 -0.40 -3.22 -21.66
N CYS A 65 -0.76 -3.35 -20.38
CA CYS A 65 -2.07 -3.87 -19.98
C CYS A 65 -3.23 -2.91 -20.24
N GLY A 66 -2.96 -1.60 -20.35
CA GLY A 66 -3.95 -0.59 -20.75
C GLY A 66 -4.99 -0.23 -19.67
N PHE A 67 -4.87 -0.75 -18.45
CA PHE A 67 -5.79 -0.41 -17.36
C PHE A 67 -5.58 1.03 -16.87
N GLN A 68 -6.56 1.90 -17.10
CA GLN A 68 -6.47 3.31 -16.70
C GLN A 68 -6.24 3.50 -15.19
N SER A 69 -6.85 2.66 -14.35
CA SER A 69 -6.64 2.68 -12.90
C SER A 69 -5.18 2.45 -12.52
N PHE A 70 -4.53 1.46 -13.12
CA PHE A 70 -3.11 1.18 -12.89
C PHE A 70 -2.20 2.25 -13.51
N ASN A 71 -2.55 2.81 -14.66
CA ASN A 71 -1.80 3.92 -15.25
C ASN A 71 -1.75 5.14 -14.32
N THR A 72 -2.85 5.47 -13.65
CA THR A 72 -2.89 6.53 -12.63
C THR A 72 -1.96 6.22 -11.45
N ILE A 73 -1.99 4.98 -10.94
CA ILE A 73 -1.09 4.55 -9.86
C ILE A 73 0.37 4.65 -10.29
N SER A 74 0.69 4.15 -11.49
CA SER A 74 2.05 4.18 -12.03
C SER A 74 2.56 5.62 -12.18
N ARG A 75 1.73 6.53 -12.69
CA ARG A 75 2.06 7.95 -12.79
C ARG A 75 2.34 8.58 -11.43
N THR A 76 1.54 8.27 -10.41
CA THR A 76 1.79 8.73 -9.04
C THR A 76 3.13 8.21 -8.51
N ILE A 77 3.45 6.94 -8.77
CA ILE A 77 4.75 6.37 -8.37
C ILE A 77 5.90 7.11 -9.07
N GLN A 78 5.79 7.37 -10.37
CA GLN A 78 6.80 8.14 -11.11
C GLN A 78 6.98 9.56 -10.58
N LEU A 79 5.89 10.26 -10.25
CA LEU A 79 5.95 11.62 -9.72
C LEU A 79 6.68 11.69 -8.36
N HIS A 80 6.55 10.65 -7.54
CA HIS A 80 7.12 10.59 -6.20
C HIS A 80 8.27 9.57 -6.08
N TYR A 81 8.91 9.23 -7.19
CA TYR A 81 9.81 8.09 -7.29
C TYR A 81 10.96 8.14 -6.27
N LYS A 82 11.58 9.31 -6.09
CA LYS A 82 12.66 9.51 -5.10
C LYS A 82 12.20 9.19 -3.67
N THR A 83 11.03 9.68 -3.28
CA THR A 83 10.49 9.48 -1.93
C THR A 83 10.07 8.03 -1.72
N ILE A 84 9.44 7.41 -2.73
CA ILE A 84 9.02 6.01 -2.69
C ILE A 84 10.22 5.09 -2.60
N LEU A 85 11.28 5.35 -3.36
CA LEU A 85 12.50 4.56 -3.34
C LEU A 85 13.23 4.57 -1.99
N ASN A 86 13.07 5.62 -1.18
CA ASN A 86 13.64 5.66 0.17
C ASN A 86 13.03 4.60 1.09
N TYR A 87 11.87 4.04 0.75
CA TYR A 87 11.34 2.86 1.43
C TYR A 87 12.36 1.71 1.44
N PHE A 88 13.13 1.50 0.37
CA PHE A 88 14.06 0.38 0.29
C PHE A 88 15.33 0.53 1.13
N ASP A 89 15.65 1.73 1.63
CA ASP A 89 16.84 1.94 2.46
C ASP A 89 16.62 1.41 3.89
N ASN A 90 15.50 1.80 4.51
CA ASN A 90 15.22 1.50 5.92
C ASN A 90 13.99 0.61 6.10
N ARG A 91 13.25 0.31 5.03
CA ARG A 91 11.93 -0.37 5.03
C ARG A 91 10.96 0.21 6.06
N SER A 92 11.13 1.49 6.39
CA SER A 92 10.31 2.17 7.38
C SER A 92 8.88 2.20 6.88
N THR A 93 8.01 1.46 7.56
CA THR A 93 6.60 1.42 7.21
C THR A 93 5.88 2.61 7.83
N ASN A 94 4.78 3.03 7.20
CA ASN A 94 3.90 4.05 7.75
C ASN A 94 3.16 3.58 9.02
N ALA A 95 3.42 2.36 9.53
CA ALA A 95 2.70 1.76 10.65
C ALA A 95 2.77 2.61 11.93
N SER A 96 3.93 3.20 12.23
CA SER A 96 4.08 4.10 13.38
C SER A 96 3.24 5.37 13.24
N ALA A 97 3.19 5.95 12.03
CA ALA A 97 2.37 7.12 11.74
C ALA A 97 0.87 6.79 11.67
N GLU A 98 0.49 5.62 11.15
CA GLU A 98 -0.89 5.09 11.18
C GLU A 98 -1.36 4.85 12.61
N SER A 99 -0.53 4.23 13.44
CA SER A 99 -0.79 4.01 14.87
C SER A 99 -0.93 5.35 15.63
N PHE A 100 -0.05 6.31 15.33
CA PHE A 100 -0.15 7.66 15.90
C PHE A 100 -1.42 8.39 15.45
N ASN A 101 -1.76 8.32 14.16
CA ASN A 101 -3.01 8.88 13.63
C ASN A 101 -4.25 8.22 14.24
N ALA A 102 -4.22 6.91 14.50
CA ALA A 102 -5.29 6.20 15.20
C ALA A 102 -5.42 6.67 16.66
N LYS A 103 -4.30 6.87 17.36
CA LYS A 103 -4.26 7.44 18.72
C LYS A 103 -4.85 8.86 18.75
N ILE A 104 -4.47 9.75 17.83
CA ILE A 104 -5.05 11.09 17.69
C ILE A 104 -6.56 11.03 17.44
N LYS A 105 -7.01 10.17 16.52
CA LYS A 105 -8.45 10.01 16.20
C LYS A 105 -9.24 9.54 17.43
N SER A 106 -8.74 8.54 18.15
CA SER A 106 -9.34 8.05 19.39
C SER A 106 -9.39 9.14 20.47
N PHE A 107 -8.30 9.89 20.63
CA PHE A 107 -8.22 10.99 21.58
C PHE A 107 -9.23 12.10 21.28
N ARG A 108 -9.34 12.52 20.01
CA ARG A 108 -10.33 13.49 19.55
C ARG A 108 -11.77 13.02 19.76
N ALA A 109 -12.05 11.73 19.56
CA ALA A 109 -13.37 11.15 19.79
C ALA A 109 -13.77 11.22 21.27
N LYS A 110 -12.85 10.91 22.20
CA LYS A 110 -13.08 11.02 23.65
C LYS A 110 -13.39 12.47 24.08
N LEU A 111 -12.78 13.46 23.43
CA LEU A 111 -12.99 14.88 23.72
C LEU A 111 -14.22 15.49 23.01
N ARG A 112 -14.95 14.71 22.20
CA ARG A 112 -16.08 15.18 21.37
C ARG A 112 -15.71 16.39 20.49
N GLY A 113 -14.52 16.33 19.91
CA GLY A 113 -13.98 17.39 19.03
C GLY A 113 -12.86 18.21 19.68
N VAL A 114 -12.45 19.27 19.00
CA VAL A 114 -11.37 20.17 19.43
C VAL A 114 -11.94 21.58 19.52
N ARG A 115 -12.20 22.05 20.75
CA ARG A 115 -12.71 23.42 20.99
C ARG A 115 -11.59 24.44 21.21
N ASN A 116 -10.46 24.01 21.76
CA ASN A 116 -9.27 24.83 21.99
C ASN A 116 -8.04 24.04 21.50
N ILE A 117 -7.35 24.58 20.49
CA ILE A 117 -6.24 23.91 19.80
C ILE A 117 -5.02 23.82 20.71
N ASP A 118 -4.68 24.89 21.43
CA ASP A 118 -3.52 24.93 22.32
C ASP A 118 -3.64 23.91 23.45
N PHE A 119 -4.83 23.82 24.04
CA PHE A 119 -5.11 22.83 25.10
C PHE A 119 -5.15 21.40 24.57
N PHE A 120 -5.62 21.20 23.34
CA PHE A 120 -5.58 19.90 22.67
C PHE A 120 -4.15 19.45 22.40
N LEU A 121 -3.30 20.32 21.87
CA LEU A 121 -1.87 20.04 21.62
C LEU A 121 -1.11 19.78 22.92
N PHE A 122 -1.38 20.56 23.98
CA PHE A 122 -0.81 20.34 25.31
C PHE A 122 -1.14 18.94 25.84
N ARG A 123 -2.41 18.51 25.77
CA ARG A 123 -2.81 17.17 26.22
C ARG A 123 -2.28 16.05 25.33
N LEU A 124 -2.24 16.27 24.02
CA LEU A 124 -1.68 15.32 23.06
C LEU A 124 -0.21 15.04 23.39
N ALA A 125 0.57 16.10 23.61
CA ALA A 125 1.97 16.02 23.98
C ALA A 125 2.18 15.34 25.35
N LYS A 126 1.31 15.60 26.35
CA LYS A 126 1.44 14.98 27.67
C LYS A 126 1.04 13.50 27.75
N LEU A 127 0.13 13.04 26.89
CA LEU A 127 -0.39 11.66 26.92
C LEU A 127 0.31 10.70 25.96
N TYR A 128 0.99 11.24 24.94
CA TYR A 128 1.66 10.45 23.90
C TYR A 128 3.15 10.79 23.72
N ALA A 129 3.75 11.54 24.66
CA ALA A 129 5.21 11.64 24.83
C ALA A 129 5.79 10.36 25.43
#